data_AF-A0A840UA91-F1
#
_entry.id   AF-A0A840UA91-F1
#
_cell.length_a   1.000
_cell.length_b   1.000
_cell.length_c   1.000
_cell.angle_alpha   90.00
_cell.angle_beta   90.00
_cell.angle_gamma   90.00
#
_symmetry.space_group_name_H-M   'P 1'
#
loop_
_entity.id
_entity.type
_entity.pdbx_description
1 polymer ?
#
loop_
_entity_poly.entity_id
_entity_poly.type
_entity_poly.pdbx_seq_one_letter_code
_entity_poly.pdbx_strand_id
1 'polypeptide(L)'
;MKKMTMVVSLLAIMTLTACASIPPEAPELSSELGTRISELEKSNITLLNRFFDQKRKDVDEFIENEWVPEFANQVFSNQTIADAWDIIVSENDKKQRLLFLVKVGPRLQSKINEKRLELIQPLDDLERRIEGKIRKEYNQARAMNNSITSFLLSASEVSENRNRYLEMAGVNGESLGEIINKTDNAVSDLLGKADDVSNKVTRAEEFIGKVRDIRDSI
;
A
#
# COMPACT_ATOMS: atom_id res chain seq x y z
N MET A 1 -0.20 -62.82 -16.73
CA MET A 1 -1.32 -61.86 -16.74
C MET A 1 -1.84 -61.54 -15.33
N LYS A 2 -2.25 -62.52 -14.50
CA LYS A 2 -2.74 -62.27 -13.11
C LYS A 2 -1.81 -61.45 -12.20
N LYS A 3 -0.49 -61.64 -12.30
CA LYS A 3 0.50 -60.85 -11.52
C LYS A 3 0.58 -59.39 -11.96
N MET A 4 0.29 -59.08 -13.24
CA MET A 4 0.34 -57.71 -13.77
C MET A 4 -0.94 -56.93 -13.45
N THR A 5 -2.10 -57.59 -13.46
CA THR A 5 -3.36 -56.99 -12.99
C THR A 5 -3.36 -56.71 -11.49
N MET A 6 -2.73 -57.55 -10.67
CA MET A 6 -2.62 -57.33 -9.22
C MET A 6 -1.73 -56.12 -8.87
N VAL A 7 -0.63 -55.91 -9.61
CA VAL A 7 0.26 -54.75 -9.42
C VAL A 7 -0.42 -53.46 -9.86
N VAL A 8 -1.19 -53.48 -10.95
CA VAL A 8 -1.96 -52.30 -11.43
C VAL A 8 -3.08 -51.94 -10.44
N SER A 9 -3.79 -52.90 -9.87
CA SER A 9 -4.78 -52.63 -8.82
C SER A 9 -4.16 -52.08 -7.52
N LEU A 10 -2.97 -52.56 -7.13
CA LEU A 10 -2.29 -52.07 -5.93
C LEU A 10 -1.76 -50.62 -6.11
N LEU A 11 -1.30 -50.29 -7.31
CA LEU A 11 -0.84 -48.93 -7.65
C LEU A 11 -2.00 -47.93 -7.73
N ALA A 12 -3.18 -48.35 -8.21
CA ALA A 12 -4.40 -47.54 -8.24
C ALA A 12 -4.97 -47.22 -6.84
N ILE A 13 -4.74 -48.09 -5.86
CA ILE A 13 -5.15 -47.86 -4.46
C ILE A 13 -4.23 -46.84 -3.78
N MET A 14 -2.93 -46.83 -4.09
CA MET A 14 -1.98 -45.82 -3.57
C MET A 14 -2.22 -44.41 -4.13
N THR A 15 -2.83 -44.27 -5.31
CA THR A 15 -3.18 -42.94 -5.86
C THR A 15 -4.41 -42.31 -5.20
N LEU A 16 -5.20 -43.06 -4.44
CA LEU A 16 -6.41 -42.55 -3.78
C LEU A 16 -6.13 -41.91 -2.40
N THR A 17 -4.96 -42.13 -1.81
CA THR A 17 -4.58 -41.52 -0.52
C THR A 17 -3.89 -40.16 -0.67
N ALA A 18 -3.84 -39.60 -1.88
CA ALA A 18 -3.24 -38.30 -2.15
C ALA A 18 -4.20 -37.10 -1.96
N CYS A 19 -5.46 -37.35 -1.57
CA CYS A 19 -6.38 -36.30 -1.13
C CYS A 19 -6.01 -35.86 0.30
N ALA A 20 -4.96 -35.08 0.45
CA ALA A 20 -4.65 -34.45 1.74
C ALA A 20 -5.80 -33.51 2.12
N SER A 21 -6.48 -33.79 3.23
CA SER A 21 -7.46 -32.86 3.80
C SER A 21 -6.73 -31.60 4.26
N ILE A 22 -7.27 -30.43 3.92
CA ILE A 22 -6.71 -29.16 4.41
C ILE A 22 -6.87 -29.14 5.94
N PRO A 23 -5.77 -28.93 6.70
CA PRO A 23 -5.83 -28.89 8.15
C PRO A 23 -6.66 -27.66 8.60
N PRO A 24 -7.46 -27.79 9.68
CA PRO A 24 -8.32 -26.71 10.17
C PRO A 24 -7.55 -25.47 10.65
N GLU A 25 -6.24 -25.59 10.90
CA GLU A 25 -5.35 -24.49 11.29
C GLU A 25 -4.88 -23.64 10.10
N ALA A 26 -5.03 -24.12 8.86
CA ALA A 26 -4.54 -23.40 7.68
C ALA A 26 -5.20 -22.01 7.49
N PRO A 27 -6.53 -21.84 7.66
CA PRO A 27 -7.15 -20.51 7.61
C PRO A 27 -6.61 -19.55 8.68
N GLU A 28 -6.29 -20.06 9.88
CA GLU A 28 -5.75 -19.26 10.98
C GLU A 28 -4.34 -18.74 10.67
N LEU A 29 -3.45 -19.61 10.18
CA LEU A 29 -2.11 -19.23 9.75
C LEU A 29 -2.15 -18.21 8.59
N SER A 30 -3.09 -18.38 7.66
CA SER A 30 -3.30 -17.43 6.56
C SER A 30 -3.82 -16.07 7.07
N SER A 31 -4.70 -16.07 8.08
CA SER A 31 -5.15 -14.83 8.74
C SER A 31 -3.99 -14.10 9.42
N GLU A 32 -3.18 -14.81 10.21
CA GLU A 32 -1.98 -14.26 10.87
C GLU A 32 -0.97 -13.72 9.85
N LEU A 33 -0.78 -14.40 8.72
CA LEU A 33 0.05 -13.90 7.63
C LEU A 33 -0.45 -12.54 7.10
N GLY A 34 -1.77 -12.35 6.98
CA GLY A 34 -2.38 -11.06 6.62
C GLY A 34 -2.04 -9.94 7.60
N THR A 35 -2.06 -10.24 8.90
CA THR A 35 -1.62 -9.31 9.96
C THR A 35 -0.14 -8.96 9.78
N ARG A 36 0.73 -9.97 9.58
CA ARG A 36 2.17 -9.76 9.38
C ARG A 36 2.49 -8.95 8.13
N ILE A 37 1.77 -9.16 7.03
CA ILE A 37 1.89 -8.35 5.81
C ILE A 37 1.64 -6.87 6.13
N SER A 38 0.65 -6.57 6.96
CA SER A 38 0.33 -5.19 7.36
C SER A 38 1.38 -4.58 8.29
N GLU A 39 1.92 -5.36 9.22
CA GLU A 39 3.03 -4.93 10.10
C GLU A 39 4.31 -4.65 9.30
N LEU A 40 4.62 -5.50 8.31
CA LEU A 40 5.77 -5.33 7.41
C LEU A 40 5.62 -4.09 6.53
N GLU A 41 4.42 -3.80 6.01
CA GLU A 41 4.17 -2.54 5.31
C GLU A 41 4.52 -1.34 6.21
N LYS A 42 3.99 -1.32 7.44
CA LYS A 42 4.23 -0.24 8.39
C LYS A 42 5.72 -0.07 8.70
N SER A 43 6.44 -1.17 8.90
CA SER A 43 7.89 -1.15 9.14
C SER A 43 8.64 -0.57 7.94
N ASN A 44 8.33 -1.03 6.74
CA ASN A 44 8.99 -0.56 5.52
C ASN A 44 8.71 0.91 5.22
N ILE A 45 7.48 1.37 5.44
CA ILE A 45 7.14 2.80 5.32
C ILE A 45 7.89 3.62 6.38
N THR A 46 7.99 3.12 7.61
CA THR A 46 8.76 3.80 8.66
C THR A 46 10.23 3.92 8.28
N LEU A 47 10.84 2.85 7.78
CA LEU A 47 12.22 2.85 7.32
C LEU A 47 12.44 3.83 6.16
N LEU A 48 11.53 3.83 5.18
CA LEU A 48 11.57 4.77 4.06
C LEU A 48 11.58 6.22 4.56
N ASN A 49 10.64 6.57 5.44
CA ASN A 49 10.52 7.92 5.97
C ASN A 49 11.78 8.32 6.73
N ARG A 50 12.33 7.43 7.57
CA ARG A 50 13.58 7.70 8.31
C ARG A 50 14.77 7.90 7.38
N PHE A 51 14.84 7.14 6.30
CA PHE A 51 15.89 7.30 5.30
C PHE A 51 15.81 8.68 4.63
N PHE A 52 14.61 9.09 4.17
CA PHE A 52 14.44 10.38 3.51
C PHE A 52 14.54 11.57 4.47
N ASP A 53 14.12 11.44 5.72
CA ASP A 53 14.37 12.42 6.77
C ASP A 53 15.88 12.67 6.94
N GLN A 54 16.70 11.61 6.94
CA GLN A 54 18.14 11.76 6.99
C GLN A 54 18.68 12.46 5.73
N LYS A 55 18.16 12.14 4.54
CA LYS A 55 18.56 12.83 3.31
C LYS A 55 18.20 14.30 3.26
N ARG A 56 17.07 14.71 3.84
CA ARG A 56 16.74 16.14 4.00
C ARG A 56 17.73 16.83 4.94
N LYS A 57 18.12 16.18 6.04
CA LYS A 57 19.16 16.71 6.95
C LYS A 57 20.51 16.85 6.26
N ASP A 58 20.93 15.85 5.47
CA ASP A 58 22.17 15.90 4.69
C ASP A 58 22.15 17.11 3.72
N VAL A 59 20.99 17.41 3.09
CA VAL A 59 20.79 18.60 2.25
C VAL A 59 20.86 19.89 3.05
N ASP A 60 20.21 19.95 4.22
CA ASP A 60 20.27 21.13 5.09
C ASP A 60 21.72 21.41 5.54
N GLU A 61 22.47 20.37 5.90
CA GLU A 61 23.88 20.48 6.29
C GLU A 61 24.75 21.01 5.14
N PHE A 62 24.56 20.50 3.92
CA PHE A 62 25.21 21.02 2.72
C PHE A 62 24.87 22.50 2.48
N ILE A 63 23.58 22.86 2.61
CA ILE A 63 23.15 24.24 2.42
C ILE A 63 23.81 25.16 3.43
N GLU A 64 23.80 24.78 4.71
CA GLU A 64 24.31 25.61 5.80
C GLU A 64 25.84 25.74 5.76
N ASN A 65 26.55 24.63 5.58
CA ASN A 65 28.00 24.59 5.78
C ASN A 65 28.82 24.79 4.50
N GLU A 66 28.23 24.58 3.32
CA GLU A 66 28.94 24.70 2.04
C GLU A 66 28.32 25.75 1.13
N TRP A 67 27.03 25.62 0.84
CA TRP A 67 26.38 26.48 -0.15
C TRP A 67 26.18 27.92 0.34
N VAL A 68 25.72 28.12 1.58
CA VAL A 68 25.50 29.46 2.15
C VAL A 68 26.81 30.26 2.24
N PRO A 69 27.94 29.70 2.72
CA PRO A 69 29.22 30.40 2.70
C PRO A 69 29.66 30.83 1.30
N GLU A 70 29.57 29.94 0.32
CA GLU A 70 29.95 30.26 -1.07
C GLU A 70 29.01 31.30 -1.69
N PHE A 71 27.69 31.15 -1.46
CA PHE A 71 26.70 32.14 -1.89
C PHE A 71 26.96 33.51 -1.26
N ALA A 72 27.26 33.57 0.04
CA ALA A 72 27.61 34.80 0.72
C ALA A 72 28.86 35.44 0.10
N ASN A 73 29.91 34.65 -0.15
CA ASN A 73 31.12 35.13 -0.82
C ASN A 73 30.81 35.74 -2.19
N GLN A 74 29.97 35.08 -3.00
CA GLN A 74 29.53 35.60 -4.31
C GLN A 74 28.73 36.91 -4.18
N VAL A 75 27.83 37.01 -3.21
CA VAL A 75 27.04 38.21 -2.94
C VAL A 75 27.94 39.39 -2.56
N PHE A 76 28.88 39.18 -1.64
CA PHE A 76 29.77 40.25 -1.16
C PHE A 76 30.95 40.52 -2.10
N SER A 77 31.21 39.65 -3.08
CA SER A 77 32.13 39.91 -4.19
C SER A 77 31.51 40.77 -5.30
N ASN A 78 30.19 41.00 -5.28
CA ASN A 78 29.55 41.91 -6.21
C ASN A 78 29.96 43.36 -5.90
N GLN A 79 30.53 44.06 -6.88
CA GLN A 79 31.08 45.42 -6.69
C GLN A 79 30.10 46.39 -6.01
N THR A 80 28.83 46.41 -6.43
CA THR A 80 27.83 47.32 -5.86
C THR A 80 27.55 47.02 -4.39
N ILE A 81 27.51 45.73 -4.02
CA ILE A 81 27.28 45.31 -2.64
C ILE A 81 28.54 45.55 -1.81
N ALA A 82 29.72 45.24 -2.34
CA ALA A 82 31.01 45.46 -1.70
C ALA A 82 31.21 46.94 -1.36
N ASP A 83 31.03 47.84 -2.35
CA ASP A 83 31.20 49.29 -2.16
C ASP A 83 30.23 49.82 -1.10
N ALA A 84 28.95 49.41 -1.16
CA ALA A 84 27.96 49.81 -0.18
C ALA A 84 28.30 49.29 1.23
N TRP A 85 28.78 48.05 1.33
CA TRP A 85 29.18 47.45 2.59
C TRP A 85 30.39 48.14 3.21
N ASP A 86 31.41 48.46 2.41
CA ASP A 86 32.63 49.15 2.86
C ASP A 86 32.33 50.55 3.39
N ILE A 87 31.44 51.29 2.72
CA ILE A 87 30.94 52.59 3.21
C ILE A 87 30.25 52.41 4.57
N ILE A 88 29.28 51.50 4.66
CA ILE A 88 28.49 51.26 5.88
C ILE A 88 29.38 50.83 7.06
N VAL A 89 30.40 50.01 6.79
CA VAL A 89 31.33 49.54 7.83
C VAL A 89 32.27 50.66 8.27
N SER A 90 32.82 51.44 7.33
CA SER A 90 33.78 52.52 7.60
C SER A 90 33.15 53.72 8.34
N GLU A 91 31.92 54.10 8.01
CA GLU A 91 31.18 55.16 8.71
C GLU A 91 30.83 54.79 10.16
N ASN A 92 30.88 53.49 10.48
CA ASN A 92 30.60 52.95 11.80
C ASN A 92 29.21 53.27 12.37
N ASP A 93 28.23 53.57 11.51
CA ASP A 93 26.86 53.87 11.91
C ASP A 93 26.04 52.58 12.16
N LYS A 94 25.63 52.39 13.42
CA LYS A 94 24.77 51.27 13.83
C LYS A 94 23.42 51.22 13.10
N LYS A 95 22.79 52.38 12.83
CA LYS A 95 21.50 52.45 12.14
C LYS A 95 21.62 52.01 10.69
N GLN A 96 22.70 52.41 10.01
CA GLN A 96 22.93 52.00 8.63
C GLN A 96 23.19 50.49 8.50
N ARG A 97 24.02 49.93 9.39
CA ARG A 97 24.25 48.47 9.43
C ARG A 97 22.96 47.69 9.65
N LEU A 98 22.13 48.14 10.59
CA LEU A 98 20.84 47.51 10.83
C LEU A 98 19.91 47.63 9.63
N LEU A 99 19.84 48.81 9.00
CA LEU A 99 19.03 49.04 7.80
C LEU A 99 19.47 48.11 6.65
N PHE A 100 20.78 47.93 6.45
CA PHE A 100 21.32 47.01 5.47
C PHE A 100 20.84 45.57 5.74
N LEU A 101 21.00 45.07 6.97
CA LEU A 101 20.56 43.73 7.34
C LEU A 101 19.06 43.53 7.14
N VAL A 102 18.23 44.52 7.51
CA VAL A 102 16.77 44.45 7.34
C VAL A 102 16.35 44.51 5.86
N LYS A 103 17.11 45.20 5.00
CA LYS A 103 16.79 45.32 3.57
C LYS A 103 17.33 44.16 2.73
N VAL A 104 18.54 43.70 3.04
CA VAL A 104 19.26 42.68 2.28
C VAL A 104 18.99 41.28 2.83
N GLY A 105 18.94 41.13 4.15
CA GLY A 105 18.74 39.85 4.83
C GLY A 105 17.53 39.06 4.32
N PRO A 106 16.32 39.64 4.18
CA PRO A 106 15.18 38.92 3.63
C PRO A 106 15.38 38.41 2.20
N ARG A 107 16.13 39.15 1.37
CA ARG A 107 16.43 38.73 -0.01
C ARG A 107 17.40 37.56 -0.03
N LEU A 108 18.44 37.59 0.82
CA LEU A 108 19.36 36.46 0.99
C LEU A 108 18.61 35.24 1.52
N GLN A 109 17.77 35.41 2.53
CA GLN A 109 16.95 34.33 3.08
C GLN A 109 16.01 33.73 2.03
N SER A 110 15.39 34.55 1.17
CA SER A 110 14.58 34.06 0.05
C SER A 110 15.40 33.14 -0.86
N LYS A 111 16.62 33.55 -1.23
CA LYS A 111 17.50 32.75 -2.10
C LYS A 111 17.96 31.45 -1.44
N ILE A 112 18.27 31.48 -0.15
CA ILE A 112 18.58 30.27 0.64
C ILE A 112 17.38 29.33 0.65
N ASN A 113 16.18 29.84 0.90
CA ASN A 113 14.95 29.03 0.93
C ASN A 113 14.59 28.48 -0.46
N GLU A 114 14.76 29.26 -1.52
CA GLU A 114 14.59 28.81 -2.90
C GLU A 114 15.54 27.65 -3.21
N LYS A 115 16.81 27.77 -2.83
CA LYS A 115 17.78 26.69 -3.03
C LYS A 115 17.45 25.44 -2.21
N ARG A 116 17.00 25.63 -0.97
CA ARG A 116 16.51 24.51 -0.13
C ARG A 116 15.35 23.78 -0.79
N LEU A 117 14.35 24.51 -1.27
CA LEU A 117 13.21 23.91 -1.96
C LEU A 117 13.63 23.16 -3.22
N GLU A 118 14.53 23.75 -4.02
CA GLU A 118 15.08 23.15 -5.24
C GLU A 118 15.71 21.78 -4.96
N LEU A 119 16.44 21.63 -3.85
CA LEU A 119 17.14 20.39 -3.50
C LEU A 119 16.26 19.37 -2.75
N ILE A 120 15.31 19.82 -1.93
CA ILE A 120 14.41 18.94 -1.17
C ILE A 120 13.29 18.38 -2.04
N GLN A 121 12.71 19.17 -2.94
CA GLN A 121 11.54 18.76 -3.72
C GLN A 121 11.74 17.44 -4.51
N PRO A 122 12.90 17.19 -5.16
CA PRO A 122 13.17 15.90 -5.80
C PRO A 122 13.19 14.72 -4.82
N LEU A 123 13.62 14.94 -3.56
CA LEU A 123 13.61 13.91 -2.53
C LEU A 123 12.17 13.57 -2.12
N ASP A 124 11.33 14.59 -1.92
CA ASP A 124 9.91 14.43 -1.58
C ASP A 124 9.15 13.67 -2.69
N ASP A 125 9.41 14.02 -3.94
CA ASP A 125 8.81 13.34 -5.09
C ASP A 125 9.26 11.88 -5.19
N LEU A 126 10.53 11.59 -4.90
CA LEU A 126 11.06 10.24 -4.92
C LEU A 126 10.49 9.40 -3.77
N GLU A 127 10.46 9.93 -2.55
CA GLU A 127 9.86 9.27 -1.38
C GLU A 127 8.41 8.89 -1.67
N ARG A 128 7.59 9.84 -2.17
CA ARG A 128 6.18 9.60 -2.50
C ARG A 128 6.01 8.50 -3.55
N ARG A 129 6.87 8.47 -4.56
CA ARG A 129 6.84 7.42 -5.60
C ARG A 129 7.20 6.05 -5.04
N ILE A 130 8.20 5.97 -4.17
CA ILE A 130 8.63 4.70 -3.55
C ILE A 130 7.56 4.23 -2.57
N GLU A 131 7.05 5.11 -1.70
CA GLU A 131 5.94 4.80 -0.80
C GLU A 131 4.74 4.26 -1.57
N GLY A 132 4.32 4.94 -2.65
CA GLY A 132 3.21 4.49 -3.49
C GLY A 132 3.43 3.09 -4.07
N LYS A 133 4.65 2.76 -4.48
CA LYS A 133 5.00 1.40 -4.94
C LYS A 133 4.93 0.39 -3.80
N ILE A 134 5.52 0.68 -2.64
CA ILE A 134 5.48 -0.19 -1.45
C ILE A 134 4.03 -0.51 -1.08
N ARG A 135 3.19 0.51 -0.95
CA ARG A 135 1.77 0.35 -0.61
C ARG A 135 1.03 -0.51 -1.63
N LYS A 136 1.29 -0.30 -2.92
CA LYS A 136 0.69 -1.09 -4.00
C LYS A 136 1.05 -2.57 -3.87
N GLU A 137 2.32 -2.90 -3.66
CA GLU A 137 2.78 -4.29 -3.51
C GLU A 137 2.15 -4.96 -2.26
N TYR A 138 2.12 -4.25 -1.13
CA TYR A 138 1.50 -4.78 0.09
C TYR A 138 -0.02 -4.94 -0.03
N ASN A 139 -0.70 -4.04 -0.75
CA ASN A 139 -2.12 -4.21 -1.08
C ASN A 139 -2.38 -5.45 -1.94
N GLN A 140 -1.53 -5.71 -2.93
CA GLN A 140 -1.62 -6.92 -3.75
C GLN A 140 -1.37 -8.17 -2.92
N ALA A 141 -0.34 -8.16 -2.05
CA ALA A 141 -0.05 -9.27 -1.14
C ALA A 141 -1.24 -9.56 -0.21
N ARG A 142 -1.86 -8.53 0.38
CA ARG A 142 -3.08 -8.68 1.18
C ARG A 142 -4.23 -9.26 0.39
N ALA A 143 -4.47 -8.77 -0.83
CA ALA A 143 -5.55 -9.28 -1.68
C ALA A 143 -5.37 -10.78 -2.00
N MET A 144 -4.14 -11.18 -2.36
CA MET A 144 -3.80 -12.60 -2.57
C MET A 144 -4.00 -13.43 -1.30
N ASN A 145 -3.52 -12.93 -0.15
CA ASN A 145 -3.70 -13.61 1.13
C ASN A 145 -5.18 -13.77 1.50
N ASN A 146 -6.00 -12.74 1.29
CA ASN A 146 -7.43 -12.81 1.55
C ASN A 146 -8.14 -13.84 0.66
N SER A 147 -7.76 -13.93 -0.62
CA SER A 147 -8.26 -14.99 -1.50
C SER A 147 -7.85 -16.39 -1.02
N ILE A 148 -6.59 -16.56 -0.59
CA ILE A 148 -6.11 -17.83 -0.02
C ILE A 148 -6.89 -18.18 1.25
N THR A 149 -7.02 -17.24 2.20
CA THR A 149 -7.80 -17.43 3.42
C THR A 149 -9.23 -17.84 3.09
N SER A 150 -9.89 -17.19 2.11
CA SER A 150 -11.25 -17.55 1.69
C SER A 150 -11.35 -18.97 1.13
N PHE A 151 -10.38 -19.40 0.30
CA PHE A 151 -10.34 -20.78 -0.20
C PHE A 151 -10.11 -21.80 0.91
N LEU A 152 -9.20 -21.50 1.86
CA LEU A 152 -8.93 -22.36 3.01
C LEU A 152 -10.18 -22.48 3.91
N LEU A 153 -10.89 -21.38 4.15
CA LEU A 153 -12.14 -21.38 4.91
C LEU A 153 -13.26 -22.17 4.22
N SER A 154 -13.37 -22.06 2.91
CA SER A 154 -14.33 -22.83 2.13
C SER A 154 -14.05 -24.32 2.18
N ALA A 155 -12.78 -24.71 2.29
CA ALA A 155 -12.36 -26.11 2.25
C ALA A 155 -12.26 -26.78 3.64
N SER A 156 -12.21 -26.01 4.74
CA SER A 156 -11.99 -26.53 6.10
C SER A 156 -13.26 -26.96 6.85
N GLU A 157 -14.36 -27.26 6.15
CA GLU A 157 -15.70 -27.72 6.64
C GLU A 157 -15.85 -27.94 8.16
N VAL A 158 -16.12 -26.87 8.93
CA VAL A 158 -16.80 -26.90 10.24
C VAL A 158 -17.51 -25.55 10.45
N SER A 159 -18.84 -25.55 10.57
CA SER A 159 -19.67 -24.32 10.68
C SER A 159 -19.27 -23.40 11.85
N GLU A 160 -18.75 -23.96 12.94
CA GLU A 160 -18.34 -23.23 14.15
C GLU A 160 -17.04 -22.42 13.92
N ASN A 161 -16.13 -22.95 13.10
CA ASN A 161 -14.88 -22.29 12.73
C ASN A 161 -15.10 -21.14 11.72
N ARG A 162 -16.05 -21.30 10.80
CA ARG A 162 -16.33 -20.32 9.74
C ARG A 162 -16.65 -18.92 10.29
N ASN A 163 -17.54 -18.82 11.28
CA ASN A 163 -17.94 -17.51 11.84
C ASN A 163 -16.80 -16.78 12.55
N ARG A 164 -15.99 -17.50 13.34
CA ARG A 164 -14.82 -16.95 14.05
C ARG A 164 -13.79 -16.33 13.09
N TYR A 165 -13.59 -16.94 11.93
CA TYR A 165 -12.60 -16.46 10.97
C TYR A 165 -13.08 -15.30 10.09
N LEU A 166 -14.39 -15.18 9.86
CA LEU A 166 -14.97 -14.02 9.17
C LEU A 166 -14.80 -12.73 10.00
N GLU A 167 -14.94 -12.83 11.32
CA GLU A 167 -14.66 -11.72 12.25
C GLU A 167 -13.18 -11.32 12.25
N MET A 168 -12.25 -12.28 12.29
CA MET A 168 -10.80 -11.99 12.19
C MET A 168 -10.39 -11.34 10.87
N ALA A 169 -11.07 -11.68 9.76
CA ALA A 169 -10.83 -11.07 8.46
C ALA A 169 -11.40 -9.64 8.33
N GLY A 170 -11.99 -9.09 9.40
CA GLY A 170 -12.56 -7.74 9.43
C GLY A 170 -13.86 -7.61 8.62
N VAL A 171 -14.53 -8.72 8.33
CA VAL A 171 -15.80 -8.75 7.61
C VAL A 171 -16.93 -8.94 8.61
N ASN A 172 -17.77 -7.92 8.82
CA ASN A 172 -18.95 -8.03 9.68
C ASN A 172 -19.86 -9.15 9.18
N GLY A 173 -20.06 -10.19 10.00
CA GLY A 173 -20.72 -11.45 9.64
C GLY A 173 -22.17 -11.30 9.13
N GLU A 174 -22.84 -10.20 9.45
CA GLU A 174 -24.22 -9.93 9.01
C GLU A 174 -24.33 -9.67 7.50
N SER A 175 -23.40 -8.92 6.88
CA SER A 175 -23.51 -8.60 5.44
C SER A 175 -23.00 -9.73 4.56
N LEU A 176 -21.93 -10.42 4.96
CA LEU A 176 -21.37 -11.51 4.18
C LEU A 176 -22.22 -12.79 4.29
N GLY A 177 -22.80 -13.06 5.46
CA GLY A 177 -23.75 -14.17 5.64
C GLY A 177 -24.96 -14.01 4.72
N GLU A 178 -25.49 -12.79 4.59
CA GLU A 178 -26.54 -12.50 3.61
C GLU A 178 -26.07 -12.65 2.17
N ILE A 179 -24.89 -12.13 1.81
CA ILE A 179 -24.36 -12.22 0.44
C ILE A 179 -24.12 -13.67 0.04
N ILE A 180 -23.54 -14.48 0.94
CA ILE A 180 -23.28 -15.89 0.67
C ILE A 180 -24.61 -16.66 0.60
N ASN A 181 -25.54 -16.44 1.53
CA ASN A 181 -26.86 -17.08 1.44
C ASN A 181 -27.63 -16.66 0.17
N LYS A 182 -27.57 -15.39 -0.23
CA LYS A 182 -28.17 -14.91 -1.50
C LYS A 182 -27.50 -15.54 -2.71
N THR A 183 -26.18 -15.74 -2.67
CA THR A 183 -25.41 -16.39 -3.74
C THR A 183 -25.72 -17.88 -3.81
N ASP A 184 -25.77 -18.56 -2.67
CA ASP A 184 -26.05 -19.99 -2.56
C ASP A 184 -27.51 -20.30 -2.93
N ASN A 185 -28.44 -19.40 -2.59
CA ASN A 185 -29.83 -19.45 -3.06
C ASN A 185 -29.93 -19.18 -4.56
N ALA A 186 -29.19 -18.21 -5.11
CA ALA A 186 -29.18 -17.94 -6.55
C ALA A 186 -28.60 -19.12 -7.35
N VAL A 187 -27.57 -19.78 -6.83
CA VAL A 187 -26.97 -20.99 -7.41
C VAL A 187 -27.92 -22.18 -7.23
N SER A 188 -28.61 -22.29 -6.10
CA SER A 188 -29.62 -23.33 -5.85
C SER A 188 -30.87 -23.15 -6.72
N ASP A 189 -31.28 -21.94 -7.03
CA ASP A 189 -32.34 -21.63 -7.99
C ASP A 189 -31.92 -21.92 -9.43
N LEU A 190 -30.63 -21.75 -9.75
CA LEU A 190 -30.05 -22.12 -11.04
C LEU A 190 -29.96 -23.65 -11.21
N LEU A 191 -29.64 -24.36 -10.13
CA LEU A 191 -29.51 -25.83 -10.08
C LEU A 191 -30.84 -26.54 -9.75
N GLY A 192 -31.85 -25.79 -9.32
CA GLY A 192 -33.16 -26.24 -8.88
C GLY A 192 -34.07 -26.68 -10.02
N LYS A 193 -34.19 -28.01 -10.15
CA LYS A 193 -35.08 -28.79 -11.04
C LYS A 193 -34.82 -28.63 -12.53
N ALA A 194 -33.92 -29.48 -13.00
CA ALA A 194 -33.97 -30.06 -14.33
C ALA A 194 -35.38 -30.62 -14.60
N ASP A 195 -36.17 -29.92 -15.42
CA ASP A 195 -37.13 -30.61 -16.31
C ASP A 195 -37.79 -29.75 -17.41
N ASP A 196 -37.48 -28.45 -17.58
CA ASP A 196 -38.00 -27.75 -18.76
C ASP A 196 -37.03 -26.72 -19.37
N VAL A 197 -36.62 -27.00 -20.61
CA VAL A 197 -35.57 -26.29 -21.35
C VAL A 197 -36.08 -24.95 -21.93
N SER A 198 -37.39 -24.71 -21.92
CA SER A 198 -37.99 -23.57 -22.64
C SER A 198 -37.87 -22.19 -21.95
N ASN A 199 -37.36 -22.08 -20.72
CA ASN A 199 -37.37 -20.82 -19.96
C ASN A 199 -35.97 -20.23 -19.66
N LYS A 200 -34.92 -20.72 -20.34
CA LYS A 200 -33.52 -20.36 -20.05
C LYS A 200 -33.12 -18.93 -20.43
N VAL A 201 -33.78 -18.32 -21.41
CA VAL A 201 -33.42 -16.98 -21.91
C VAL A 201 -33.92 -15.88 -20.97
N THR A 202 -35.16 -15.97 -20.49
CA THR A 202 -35.75 -14.99 -19.56
C THR A 202 -35.02 -14.97 -18.21
N ARG A 203 -34.54 -16.12 -17.74
CA ARG A 203 -33.80 -16.23 -16.47
C ARG A 203 -32.38 -15.67 -16.54
N ALA A 204 -31.75 -15.70 -17.72
CA ALA A 204 -30.45 -15.07 -17.92
C ALA A 204 -30.56 -13.55 -17.83
N GLU A 205 -31.66 -12.97 -18.31
CA GLU A 205 -31.94 -11.53 -18.22
C GLU A 205 -32.24 -11.11 -16.78
N GLU A 206 -33.01 -11.89 -16.02
CA GLU A 206 -33.23 -11.66 -14.58
C GLU A 206 -31.95 -11.79 -13.75
N PHE A 207 -31.09 -12.75 -14.07
CA PHE A 207 -29.78 -12.93 -13.44
C PHE A 207 -28.89 -11.70 -13.68
N ILE A 208 -28.79 -11.25 -14.93
CA ILE A 208 -28.03 -10.04 -15.29
C ILE A 208 -28.61 -8.81 -14.57
N GLY A 209 -29.94 -8.69 -14.48
CA GLY A 209 -30.61 -7.61 -13.74
C GLY A 209 -30.22 -7.58 -12.26
N LYS A 210 -30.34 -8.72 -11.57
CA LYS A 210 -30.00 -8.84 -10.14
C LYS A 210 -28.52 -8.59 -9.86
N VAL A 211 -27.62 -9.09 -10.72
CA VAL A 211 -26.18 -8.83 -10.60
C VAL A 211 -25.86 -7.34 -10.78
N ARG A 212 -26.61 -6.64 -11.64
CA ARG A 212 -26.44 -5.21 -11.87
C ARG A 212 -26.93 -4.37 -10.70
N ASP A 213 -28.07 -4.70 -10.14
CA ASP A 213 -28.62 -4.02 -8.95
C ASP A 213 -27.71 -4.19 -7.72
N ILE A 214 -27.10 -5.37 -7.57
CA ILE A 214 -26.12 -5.61 -6.50
C ILE A 214 -24.88 -4.73 -6.69
N ARG A 215 -24.32 -4.66 -7.91
CA ARG A 215 -23.17 -3.79 -8.22
C ARG A 215 -23.48 -2.33 -7.95
N ASP A 216 -24.68 -1.87 -8.27
CA ASP A 216 -25.07 -0.45 -8.15
C ASP A 216 -25.50 -0.08 -6.71
N SER A 217 -25.57 -1.06 -5.79
CA SER A 217 -25.91 -0.87 -4.37
C SER A 217 -24.70 -0.81 -3.42
N ILE A 218 -23.49 -0.88 -3.98
CA ILE A 218 -22.18 -0.77 -3.30
C ILE A 218 -21.55 0.56 -3.72
#